data_AF-A0A6L5FUH3-F1
#
_entry.id   AF-A0A6L5FUH3-F1
#
_cell.length_a   1.000
_cell.length_b   1.000
_cell.length_c   1.000
_cell.angle_alpha   90.00
_cell.angle_beta   90.00
_cell.angle_gamma   90.00
#
_symmetry.space_group_name_H-M   'P 1'
#
loop_
_entity.id
_entity.type
_entity.pdbx_description
1 polymer ?
#
loop_
_entity_poly.entity_id
_entity_poly.type
_entity_poly.pdbx_seq_one_letter_code
_entity_poly.pdbx_strand_id
1 'polypeptide(L)'
;MRTAILAFLILAATVTPVQASPAVEQVIVERAEAHGVSPWALRQTLGCETGWTWNRWAVGASGELGIAQLHPYGLLPTFFAYGYSDPYSVWQAVDFTAVMFAQGMATHWSCYWTRVLGSVPPWW
;
A
#
# COMPACT_ATOMS: atom_id res chain seq x y z
N MET A 1 51.57 -22.61 20.43
CA MET A 1 50.40 -21.70 20.34
C MET A 1 49.68 -21.99 19.04
N ARG A 2 48.46 -22.53 19.09
CA ARG A 2 47.63 -22.83 17.90
C ARG A 2 46.47 -21.86 17.88
N THR A 3 46.47 -20.94 16.93
CA THR A 3 45.41 -19.95 16.73
C THR A 3 44.24 -20.63 16.03
N ALA A 4 43.11 -20.76 16.72
CA ALA A 4 41.87 -21.23 16.11
C ALA A 4 41.18 -20.05 15.42
N ILE A 5 41.00 -20.12 14.10
CA ILE A 5 40.24 -19.16 13.31
C ILE A 5 38.77 -19.59 13.37
N LEU A 6 37.95 -18.83 14.12
CA LEU A 6 36.50 -18.99 14.08
C LEU A 6 35.99 -18.40 12.75
N ALA A 7 35.53 -19.26 11.85
CA ALA A 7 34.79 -18.83 10.66
C ALA A 7 33.33 -18.57 11.05
N PHE A 8 32.92 -17.31 11.04
CA PHE A 8 31.51 -16.91 11.18
C PHE A 8 30.81 -17.16 9.84
N LEU A 9 29.94 -18.18 9.79
CA LEU A 9 29.02 -18.38 8.67
C LEU A 9 27.87 -17.38 8.82
N ILE A 10 27.85 -16.33 8.00
CA ILE A 10 26.71 -15.43 7.89
C ILE A 10 25.68 -16.11 6.98
N LEU A 11 24.61 -16.65 7.57
CA LEU A 11 23.44 -17.10 6.84
C LEU A 11 22.68 -15.85 6.34
N ALA A 12 22.87 -15.50 5.07
CA ALA A 12 22.05 -14.48 4.43
C ALA A 12 20.65 -15.07 4.18
N ALA A 13 19.68 -14.74 5.04
CA ALA A 13 18.29 -15.07 4.79
C ALA A 13 17.80 -14.26 3.57
N THR A 14 17.45 -14.94 2.48
CA THR A 14 16.82 -14.31 1.33
C THR A 14 15.37 -13.98 1.69
N VAL A 15 15.07 -12.70 1.88
CA VAL A 15 13.68 -12.25 2.03
C VAL A 15 13.01 -12.32 0.67
N THR A 16 12.13 -13.29 0.45
CA THR A 16 11.31 -13.33 -0.76
C THR A 16 10.25 -12.23 -0.67
N PRO A 17 10.14 -11.36 -1.68
CA PRO A 17 9.09 -10.35 -1.70
C PRO A 17 7.72 -11.03 -1.77
N VAL A 18 6.81 -10.67 -0.88
CA VAL A 18 5.43 -11.16 -0.92
C VAL A 18 4.73 -10.50 -2.10
N GLN A 19 4.33 -11.31 -3.08
CA GLN A 19 3.53 -10.85 -4.20
C GLN A 19 2.06 -10.75 -3.80
N ALA A 20 1.36 -9.76 -4.36
CA ALA A 20 -0.10 -9.70 -4.26
C ALA A 20 -0.70 -11.00 -4.78
N SER A 21 -1.80 -11.45 -4.17
CA SER A 21 -2.56 -12.53 -4.78
C SER A 21 -3.07 -12.09 -6.16
N PRO A 22 -3.24 -13.02 -7.12
CA PRO A 22 -3.75 -12.67 -8.44
C PRO A 22 -5.10 -11.93 -8.39
N ALA A 23 -5.94 -12.24 -7.39
CA ALA A 23 -7.21 -11.57 -7.18
C ALA A 23 -7.05 -10.09 -6.78
N VAL A 24 -6.11 -9.77 -5.89
CA VAL A 24 -5.82 -8.37 -5.52
C VAL A 24 -5.27 -7.61 -6.71
N GLU A 25 -4.36 -8.23 -7.47
CA GLU A 25 -3.76 -7.60 -8.64
C GLU A 25 -4.78 -7.30 -9.73
N GLN A 26 -5.68 -8.24 -10.01
CA GLN A 26 -6.76 -8.04 -10.96
C GLN A 26 -7.63 -6.84 -10.57
N VAL A 27 -8.00 -6.73 -9.29
CA VAL A 27 -8.78 -5.59 -8.79
C VAL A 27 -8.00 -4.28 -8.98
N ILE A 28 -6.70 -4.25 -8.71
CA ILE A 28 -5.87 -3.04 -8.93
C ILE A 28 -5.90 -2.61 -10.39
N VAL A 29 -5.65 -3.53 -11.32
CA VAL A 29 -5.64 -3.23 -12.76
C VAL A 29 -7.01 -2.75 -13.22
N GLU A 30 -8.06 -3.51 -12.90
CA GLU A 30 -9.43 -3.21 -13.33
C GLU A 30 -9.89 -1.83 -12.83
N ARG A 31 -9.65 -1.52 -11.56
CA ARG A 31 -10.08 -0.24 -10.97
C ARG A 31 -9.23 0.92 -11.47
N ALA A 32 -7.93 0.71 -11.63
CA ALA A 32 -7.06 1.75 -12.18
C ALA A 32 -7.49 2.14 -13.61
N GLU A 33 -7.75 1.15 -14.46
CA GLU A 33 -8.23 1.36 -15.83
C GLU A 33 -9.61 2.04 -15.85
N ALA A 34 -10.54 1.62 -14.99
CA ALA A 34 -11.88 2.20 -14.90
C ALA A 34 -11.86 3.71 -14.57
N HIS A 35 -10.86 4.17 -13.82
CA HIS A 35 -10.71 5.58 -13.42
C HIS A 35 -9.62 6.33 -14.19
N GLY A 36 -9.00 5.70 -15.19
CA GLY A 36 -7.96 6.32 -16.02
C GLY A 36 -6.68 6.68 -15.26
N VAL A 37 -6.34 5.93 -14.20
CA VAL A 37 -5.13 6.14 -13.40
C VAL A 37 -4.11 5.03 -13.66
N SER A 38 -2.85 5.26 -13.30
CA SER A 38 -1.77 4.28 -13.51
C SER A 38 -1.95 3.05 -12.60
N PRO A 39 -2.13 1.83 -13.15
CA PRO A 39 -2.18 0.60 -12.35
C PRO A 39 -0.89 0.39 -11.55
N TRP A 40 0.24 0.74 -12.15
CA TRP A 40 1.54 0.65 -11.48
C TRP A 40 1.61 1.57 -10.26
N ALA A 41 1.19 2.83 -10.38
CA ALA A 41 1.22 3.77 -9.26
C ALA A 41 0.31 3.29 -8.12
N LEU A 42 -0.92 2.85 -8.46
CA LEU A 42 -1.87 2.33 -7.49
C LEU A 42 -1.31 1.09 -6.76
N ARG A 43 -0.71 0.16 -7.50
CA ARG A 43 -0.03 -1.03 -6.95
C ARG A 43 1.11 -0.64 -6.00
N GLN A 44 1.99 0.28 -6.42
CA GLN A 44 3.13 0.70 -5.61
C GLN A 44 2.68 1.32 -4.29
N THR A 45 1.66 2.17 -4.33
CA THR A 45 1.11 2.80 -3.15
C THR A 45 0.52 1.77 -2.20
N LEU A 46 -0.47 0.99 -2.62
CA LEU A 46 -1.16 0.01 -1.76
C LEU A 46 -0.23 -1.09 -1.23
N GLY A 47 0.71 -1.53 -2.07
CA GLY A 47 1.74 -2.49 -1.67
C GLY A 47 2.59 -1.93 -0.54
N CYS A 48 3.13 -0.73 -0.71
CA CYS A 48 3.94 -0.07 0.32
C CYS A 48 3.16 0.21 1.61
N GLU A 49 1.90 0.65 1.52
CA GLU A 49 1.06 0.95 2.70
C GLU A 49 0.87 -0.28 3.61
N THR A 50 0.86 -1.48 3.03
CA THR A 50 0.75 -2.73 3.79
C THR A 50 2.10 -3.41 4.08
N GLY A 51 3.22 -2.75 3.81
CA GLY A 51 4.54 -3.38 3.90
C GLY A 51 4.72 -4.57 2.95
N TRP A 52 4.05 -4.52 1.80
CA TRP A 52 3.98 -5.56 0.76
C TRP A 52 3.29 -6.85 1.21
N THR A 53 2.58 -6.85 2.33
CA THR A 53 1.84 -8.03 2.80
C THR A 53 0.50 -8.21 2.09
N TRP A 54 -0.05 -7.12 1.52
CA TRP A 54 -1.38 -7.09 0.90
C TRP A 54 -2.50 -7.53 1.86
N ASN A 55 -2.25 -7.42 3.17
CA ASN A 55 -3.21 -7.79 4.19
C ASN A 55 -4.39 -6.81 4.16
N ARG A 56 -5.53 -7.27 3.66
CA ARG A 56 -6.76 -6.46 3.63
C ARG A 56 -7.28 -6.07 5.01
N TRP A 57 -6.84 -6.74 6.07
CA TRP A 57 -7.18 -6.47 7.47
C TRP A 57 -6.08 -5.68 8.19
N ALA A 58 -5.11 -5.12 7.46
CA ALA A 58 -4.06 -4.31 8.05
C ALA A 58 -4.67 -3.15 8.85
N VAL A 59 -4.14 -2.94 10.05
CA VAL A 59 -4.43 -1.78 10.89
C VAL A 59 -3.12 -1.07 11.17
N GLY A 60 -3.03 0.18 10.74
CA GLY A 60 -1.84 1.01 10.94
C GLY A 60 -1.72 1.49 12.39
N ALA A 61 -0.55 2.06 12.71
CA ALA A 61 -0.22 2.48 14.07
C ALA A 61 -1.14 3.60 14.60
N SER A 62 -1.77 4.38 13.73
CA SER A 62 -2.69 5.47 14.08
C SER A 62 -4.16 5.10 13.85
N GLY A 63 -4.44 3.82 13.58
CA GLY A 63 -5.79 3.31 13.30
C GLY A 63 -6.18 3.36 11.82
N GLU A 64 -5.22 3.49 10.91
CA GLU A 64 -5.43 3.37 9.47
C GLU A 64 -6.01 1.99 9.12
N LEU A 65 -6.98 1.91 8.22
CA LEU A 65 -7.71 0.66 7.96
C LEU A 65 -7.50 0.13 6.54
N GLY A 66 -7.33 -1.19 6.48
CA GLY A 66 -7.39 -1.97 5.25
C GLY A 66 -6.18 -1.82 4.34
N ILE A 67 -6.30 -2.36 3.13
CA ILE A 67 -5.19 -2.37 2.15
C ILE A 67 -4.76 -0.97 1.70
N ALA A 68 -5.68 0.00 1.79
CA ALA A 68 -5.43 1.40 1.46
C ALA A 68 -4.97 2.23 2.66
N GLN A 69 -4.84 1.64 3.86
CA GLN A 69 -4.45 2.35 5.09
C GLN A 69 -5.21 3.69 5.26
N LEU A 70 -6.54 3.63 5.18
CA LEU A 70 -7.38 4.83 5.27
C LEU A 70 -7.38 5.36 6.71
N HIS A 71 -6.79 6.54 6.92
CA HIS A 71 -6.66 7.16 8.24
C HIS A 71 -8.02 7.69 8.77
N PRO A 72 -8.37 7.47 10.04
CA PRO A 72 -9.65 7.89 10.64
C PRO A 72 -9.94 9.40 10.56
N TYR A 73 -8.90 10.23 10.67
CA TYR A 73 -8.98 11.69 10.52
C TYR A 73 -8.54 12.17 9.13
N GLY A 74 -8.31 11.24 8.20
CA GLY A 74 -7.89 11.51 6.83
C GLY A 74 -9.01 11.20 5.85
N LEU A 75 -8.77 10.24 4.94
CA LEU A 75 -9.73 9.90 3.88
C LEU A 75 -10.78 8.87 4.29
N LEU A 76 -10.73 8.30 5.50
CA LEU A 76 -11.75 7.32 5.92
C LEU A 76 -13.18 7.92 6.02
N PRO A 77 -13.40 9.13 6.57
CA PRO A 77 -14.72 9.77 6.51
C PRO A 77 -15.19 10.02 5.07
N THR A 78 -14.28 10.43 4.18
CA THR A 78 -14.56 10.63 2.75
C THR A 78 -14.95 9.32 2.07
N PHE A 79 -14.28 8.20 2.40
CA PHE A 79 -14.63 6.87 1.91
C PHE A 79 -16.10 6.53 2.20
N PHE A 80 -16.56 6.75 3.44
CA PHE A 80 -17.95 6.53 3.79
C PHE A 80 -18.90 7.53 3.11
N ALA A 81 -18.50 8.79 2.98
CA ALA A 81 -19.29 9.82 2.29
C ALA A 81 -19.50 9.53 0.80
N TYR A 82 -18.56 8.81 0.16
CA TYR A 82 -18.68 8.32 -1.21
C TYR A 82 -19.60 7.10 -1.36
N GLY A 83 -20.16 6.58 -0.25
CA GLY A 83 -21.09 5.45 -0.25
C GLY A 83 -20.44 4.08 -0.12
N TYR A 84 -19.12 4.01 0.06
CA TYR A 84 -18.47 2.77 0.45
C TYR A 84 -18.79 2.43 1.90
N SER A 85 -18.71 1.16 2.27
CA SER A 85 -19.20 0.64 3.55
C SER A 85 -18.17 -0.17 4.33
N ASP A 86 -17.16 -0.72 3.65
CA ASP A 86 -16.18 -1.63 4.26
C ASP A 86 -14.75 -1.26 3.81
N PRO A 87 -13.95 -0.61 4.65
CA PRO A 87 -12.56 -0.26 4.32
C PRO A 87 -11.65 -1.49 4.21
N TYR A 88 -12.09 -2.67 4.66
CA TYR A 88 -11.36 -3.93 4.52
C TYR A 88 -11.74 -4.71 3.24
N SER A 89 -12.76 -4.27 2.52
CA SER A 89 -13.06 -4.80 1.19
C SER A 89 -12.00 -4.31 0.21
N VAL A 90 -11.17 -5.22 -0.31
CA VAL A 90 -10.14 -4.91 -1.30
C VAL A 90 -10.74 -4.17 -2.49
N TRP A 91 -11.89 -4.61 -2.97
CA TRP A 91 -12.57 -3.98 -4.10
C TRP A 91 -12.93 -2.52 -3.80
N GLN A 92 -13.59 -2.26 -2.66
CA GLN A 92 -14.01 -0.90 -2.31
C GLN A 92 -12.82 0.02 -2.01
N ALA A 93 -11.84 -0.47 -1.25
CA ALA A 93 -10.65 0.29 -0.89
C ALA A 93 -9.81 0.66 -2.13
N VAL A 94 -9.62 -0.28 -3.07
CA VAL A 94 -8.89 -0.02 -4.31
C VAL A 94 -9.65 0.93 -5.23
N ASP A 95 -10.97 0.72 -5.40
CA ASP A 95 -11.82 1.60 -6.20
C ASP A 95 -11.78 3.04 -5.67
N PHE A 96 -11.95 3.22 -4.36
CA PHE A 96 -11.86 4.53 -3.72
C PHE A 96 -10.48 5.17 -3.91
N THR A 97 -9.38 4.43 -3.71
CA THR A 97 -8.04 4.98 -3.92
C THR A 97 -7.84 5.40 -5.38
N ALA A 98 -8.35 4.63 -6.34
CA ALA A 98 -8.30 5.00 -7.76
C ALA A 98 -9.09 6.28 -8.06
N VAL A 99 -10.30 6.44 -7.48
CA VAL A 99 -11.09 7.68 -7.57
C VAL A 99 -10.31 8.87 -7.00
N MET A 100 -9.69 8.72 -5.82
CA MET A 100 -8.89 9.79 -5.21
C MET A 100 -7.67 10.14 -6.06
N PHE A 101 -7.01 9.15 -6.67
CA PHE A 101 -5.90 9.39 -7.61
C PHE A 101 -6.37 10.18 -8.83
N ALA A 102 -7.52 9.82 -9.41
CA ALA A 102 -8.09 10.51 -10.57
C ALA A 102 -8.44 11.98 -10.25
N GLN A 103 -8.76 12.28 -8.99
CA GLN A 103 -9.03 13.63 -8.50
C GLN A 103 -7.76 14.40 -8.09
N GLY A 104 -6.56 13.85 -8.32
CA GLY A 104 -5.30 14.49 -7.94
C GLY A 104 -4.96 14.41 -6.45
N MET A 105 -5.63 13.52 -5.71
CA MET A 105 -5.46 13.35 -4.26
C MET A 105 -4.50 12.22 -3.88
N ALA A 106 -3.71 11.72 -4.84
CA ALA A 106 -2.76 10.62 -4.60
C ALA A 106 -1.73 10.93 -3.50
N THR A 107 -1.42 12.20 -3.29
CA THR A 107 -0.47 12.67 -2.27
C THR A 107 -0.96 12.50 -0.83
N HIS A 108 -2.22 12.11 -0.60
CA HIS A 108 -2.70 11.71 0.73
C HIS A 108 -2.01 10.44 1.25
N TRP A 109 -1.45 9.62 0.37
CA TRP A 109 -0.68 8.43 0.74
C TRP A 109 0.80 8.72 0.78
N SER A 110 1.43 8.54 1.94
CA SER A 110 2.87 8.74 2.09
C SER A 110 3.68 7.78 1.21
N CYS A 111 3.16 6.58 0.96
CA CYS A 111 3.78 5.63 0.05
C CYS A 111 3.73 6.06 -1.41
N TYR A 112 2.76 6.90 -1.82
CA TYR A 112 2.76 7.49 -3.15
C TYR A 112 3.95 8.44 -3.35
N TRP A 113 4.24 9.31 -2.37
CA TRP A 113 5.41 10.18 -2.40
C TRP A 113 6.70 9.40 -2.58
N THR A 114 6.92 8.40 -1.73
CA THR A 114 8.20 7.68 -1.69
C THR A 114 8.37 6.68 -2.82
N ARG A 115 7.29 6.03 -3.31
CA ARG A 115 7.37 4.97 -4.32
C ARG A 115 7.05 5.42 -5.74
N VAL A 116 6.22 6.44 -5.90
CA VAL A 116 5.78 6.91 -7.22
C VAL A 116 6.48 8.20 -7.59
N LEU A 117 6.51 9.19 -6.69
CA LEU A 117 7.18 10.47 -6.97
C LEU A 117 8.68 10.45 -6.69
N GLY A 118 9.16 9.51 -5.87
CA GLY A 118 10.56 9.44 -5.46
C GLY A 118 10.97 10.61 -4.55
N SER A 119 10.03 11.13 -3.76
CA SER A 119 10.23 12.30 -2.88
C SER A 119 9.70 12.04 -1.47
N VAL A 120 10.09 12.91 -0.53
CA VAL A 120 9.63 12.88 0.86
C VAL A 120 8.39 13.77 0.99
N PRO A 121 7.33 13.35 1.71
CA PRO A 121 6.18 14.21 1.97
C PRO A 121 6.58 15.50 2.70
N PRO A 122 6.00 16.66 2.39
CA PRO A 122 6.39 17.94 2.97
C PRO A 122 5.98 18.15 4.45
N TRP A 123 5.29 17.18 5.05
CA TRP A 123 4.85 17.18 6.45
C TRP A 123 5.58 16.12 7.31
N TRP A 124 6.67 15.56 6.78
CA TRP A 124 7.62 14.73 7.54
C TRP A 124 8.73 15.57 8.14
#